data_AF-A0A258DRQ0-F1
#
_entry.id   AF-A0A258DRQ0-F1
#
_cell.length_a   1.000
_cell.length_b   1.000
_cell.length_c   1.000
_cell.angle_alpha   90.00
_cell.angle_beta   90.00
_cell.angle_gamma   90.00
#
_symmetry.space_group_name_H-M   'P 1'
#
loop_
_entity.id
_entity.type
_entity.pdbx_description
1 polymer ?
#
loop_
_entity_poly.entity_id
_entity_poly.type
_entity_poly.pdbx_seq_one_letter_code
_entity_poly.pdbx_strand_id
1 'polypeptide(L)'
;MDYVVAGPAFPTASKPGYGPALEQAGLAALVQACRRPLLALGGIDEAGIPACRAAGCTGIAVMGGLMRAAEGSQAARTLLRAWAD
;
A
#
# COMPACT_ATOMS: atom_id res chain seq x y z
N MET A 1 16.87 -1.11 12.08
CA MET A 1 15.66 -1.18 11.23
C MET A 1 14.83 0.06 11.47
N ASP A 2 14.58 0.86 10.45
CA ASP A 2 13.99 2.21 10.58
C ASP A 2 12.52 2.26 10.19
N TYR A 3 12.10 1.36 9.31
CA TYR A 3 10.71 1.15 8.91
C TYR A 3 10.49 -0.31 8.52
N VAL A 4 9.22 -0.68 8.40
CA VAL A 4 8.76 -2.00 7.91
C VAL A 4 7.95 -1.79 6.65
N VAL A 5 8.06 -2.72 5.70
CA VAL A 5 7.17 -2.81 4.54
C VAL A 5 6.33 -4.07 4.70
N ALA A 6 5.00 -3.92 4.70
CA ALA A 6 4.07 -5.03 4.87
C ALA A 6 3.28 -5.30 3.59
N GLY A 7 3.25 -6.55 3.16
CA GLY A 7 2.52 -6.95 1.96
C GLY A 7 2.29 -8.46 1.84
N PRO A 8 1.36 -8.88 0.97
CA PRO A 8 0.57 -8.01 0.10
C PRO A 8 -0.56 -7.31 0.87
N ALA A 9 -0.67 -5.99 0.71
CA ALA A 9 -1.77 -5.22 1.30
C ALA A 9 -3.11 -5.63 0.67
N PHE A 10 -3.13 -5.78 -0.65
CA PHE A 10 -4.26 -6.20 -1.48
C PHE A 10 -3.81 -7.21 -2.55
N PRO A 11 -4.74 -7.90 -3.24
CA PRO A 11 -4.41 -8.76 -4.37
C PRO A 11 -3.57 -8.01 -5.43
N THR A 12 -2.48 -8.63 -5.90
CA THR A 12 -1.53 -7.96 -6.80
C THR A 12 -1.35 -8.68 -8.14
N ALA A 13 -1.54 -7.94 -9.24
CA ALA A 13 -1.29 -8.44 -10.58
C ALA A 13 0.20 -8.76 -10.85
N SER A 14 1.12 -8.18 -10.07
CA SER A 14 2.56 -8.41 -10.27
C SER A 14 3.04 -9.75 -9.70
N LYS A 15 2.26 -10.35 -8.77
CA LYS A 15 2.49 -11.68 -8.19
C LYS A 15 1.14 -12.35 -7.93
N PRO A 16 0.46 -12.87 -8.98
CA PRO A 16 -0.83 -13.53 -8.83
C PRO A 16 -0.76 -14.71 -7.85
N GLY A 17 -1.76 -14.85 -6.98
CA GLY A 17 -1.81 -15.91 -5.96
C GLY A 17 -0.89 -15.71 -4.77
N TYR A 18 -0.19 -14.57 -4.66
CA TYR A 18 0.66 -14.29 -3.50
C TYR A 18 -0.17 -13.96 -2.27
N GLY A 19 -0.19 -14.91 -1.32
CA GLY A 19 -0.73 -14.76 0.03
C GLY A 19 -2.25 -14.58 0.11
N PRO A 20 -2.85 -14.70 1.31
CA PRO A 20 -4.00 -13.86 1.60
C PRO A 20 -3.51 -12.41 1.67
N ALA A 21 -4.30 -11.50 1.08
CA ALA A 21 -4.08 -10.09 1.29
C ALA A 21 -4.27 -9.75 2.78
N LEU A 22 -3.44 -8.85 3.30
CA LEU A 22 -3.56 -8.37 4.68
C LEU A 22 -4.86 -7.58 4.88
N GLU A 23 -5.28 -6.86 3.84
CA GLU A 23 -6.41 -5.93 3.87
C GLU A 23 -6.25 -4.91 5.02
N GLN A 24 -7.28 -4.09 5.27
CA GLN A 24 -7.21 -3.08 6.33
C GLN A 24 -6.94 -3.70 7.71
N ALA A 25 -7.60 -4.81 8.05
CA ALA A 25 -7.52 -5.40 9.39
C ALA A 25 -6.13 -5.98 9.69
N GLY A 26 -5.51 -6.67 8.74
CA GLY A 26 -4.16 -7.20 8.89
C GLY A 26 -3.12 -6.09 8.98
N LEU A 27 -3.26 -5.04 8.17
CA LEU A 27 -2.40 -3.86 8.27
C LEU A 27 -2.52 -3.18 9.65
N ALA A 28 -3.75 -3.01 10.14
CA ALA A 28 -3.99 -2.41 11.45
C ALA A 28 -3.36 -3.24 12.59
N ALA A 29 -3.48 -4.57 12.55
CA ALA A 29 -2.85 -5.45 13.51
C ALA A 29 -1.31 -5.30 13.50
N LEU A 30 -0.70 -5.19 12.33
CA LEU A 30 0.75 -4.98 12.20
C LEU A 30 1.18 -3.60 12.69
N VAL A 31 0.42 -2.55 12.39
CA VAL A 31 0.68 -1.20 12.90
C VAL A 31 0.64 -1.17 14.42
N GLN A 32 -0.34 -1.84 15.04
CA GLN A 32 -0.42 -1.93 16.51
C GLN A 32 0.73 -2.73 17.13
N ALA A 33 1.21 -3.77 16.44
CA ALA A 33 2.32 -4.59 16.92
C ALA A 33 3.71 -3.95 16.69
N CYS A 34 3.84 -3.07 15.68
CA CYS A 34 5.11 -2.46 15.30
C CYS A 34 5.35 -1.11 15.99
N ARG A 35 6.52 -0.97 16.63
CA ARG A 35 6.99 0.33 17.18
C ARG A 35 7.67 1.22 16.14
N ARG A 36 7.67 0.82 14.87
CA ARG A 36 8.34 1.50 13.75
C ARG A 36 7.33 1.85 12.65
N PRO A 37 7.58 2.92 11.87
CA PRO A 37 6.76 3.26 10.70
C PRO A 37 6.54 2.07 9.78
N LEU A 38 5.31 1.91 9.31
CA LEU A 38 4.91 0.82 8.42
C LEU A 38 4.43 1.37 7.09
N LEU A 39 4.99 0.85 6.00
CA LEU A 39 4.58 1.13 4.63
C LEU A 39 3.79 -0.07 4.08
N ALA A 40 2.58 0.17 3.57
CA ALA A 40 1.80 -0.87 2.91
C ALA A 40 2.30 -1.09 1.47
N LEU A 41 2.42 -2.35 1.03
CA LEU A 41 2.87 -2.71 -0.31
C LEU A 41 2.06 -3.87 -0.89
N GLY A 42 1.85 -3.82 -2.20
CA GLY A 42 1.25 -4.91 -2.98
C GLY A 42 -0.23 -4.67 -3.22
N GLY A 43 -0.60 -4.55 -4.49
CA GLY A 43 -1.98 -4.32 -4.91
C GLY A 43 -2.52 -2.92 -4.59
N ILE A 44 -1.67 -1.98 -4.17
CA ILE A 44 -2.08 -0.61 -3.87
C ILE A 44 -2.50 0.13 -5.15
N ASP A 45 -3.71 0.68 -5.11
CA ASP A 45 -4.26 1.66 -6.03
C ASP A 45 -5.01 2.76 -5.25
N GLU A 46 -5.72 3.63 -5.95
CA GLU A 46 -6.51 4.71 -5.33
C GLU A 46 -7.58 4.20 -4.36
N ALA A 47 -8.21 3.06 -4.65
CA ALA A 47 -9.26 2.49 -3.82
C ALA A 47 -8.71 1.86 -2.53
N GLY A 48 -7.47 1.35 -2.56
CA GLY A 48 -6.80 0.79 -1.38
C GLY A 48 -6.21 1.82 -0.40
N ILE A 49 -6.00 3.07 -0.84
CA ILE A 49 -5.37 4.11 -0.01
C ILE A 49 -6.17 4.43 1.27
N PRO A 50 -7.50 4.65 1.24
CA PRO A 50 -8.28 4.93 2.45
C PRO A 50 -8.13 3.82 3.51
N ALA A 51 -8.11 2.55 3.10
CA ALA A 51 -7.90 1.41 3.98
C ALA A 51 -6.51 1.41 4.62
N CYS A 52 -5.46 1.73 3.86
CA CYS A 52 -4.09 1.84 4.40
C CYS A 52 -3.97 2.97 5.44
N ARG A 53 -4.59 4.12 5.17
CA ARG A 53 -4.64 5.25 6.11
C ARG A 53 -5.41 4.90 7.38
N ALA A 54 -6.59 4.31 7.24
CA ALA A 54 -7.42 3.88 8.36
C ALA A 54 -6.73 2.81 9.23
N ALA A 55 -5.88 1.97 8.63
CA ALA A 55 -5.04 1.03 9.35
C ALA A 55 -3.89 1.67 10.14
N GLY A 56 -3.57 2.94 9.90
CA GLY A 56 -2.47 3.66 10.54
C GLY A 56 -1.11 3.48 9.87
N CYS A 57 -1.08 3.08 8.59
CA CYS A 57 0.17 3.03 7.83
C CYS A 57 0.77 4.43 7.69
N THR A 58 2.10 4.53 7.80
CA THR A 58 2.83 5.80 7.62
C THR A 58 2.97 6.17 6.14
N GLY A 59 2.81 5.20 5.24
CA GLY A 59 2.91 5.42 3.80
C GLY A 59 2.53 4.19 2.99
N ILE A 60 2.65 4.32 1.68
CA ILE A 60 2.44 3.24 0.70
C ILE A 60 3.66 3.11 -0.21
N ALA A 61 3.85 1.90 -0.75
CA ALA A 61 4.84 1.62 -1.78
C ALA A 61 4.15 0.99 -3.00
N VAL A 62 4.36 1.58 -4.18
CA VAL A 62 3.70 1.21 -5.45
C VAL A 62 4.75 0.94 -6.52
N MET A 63 4.57 -0.14 -7.27
CA MET A 63 5.44 -0.51 -8.39
C MET A 63 4.62 -0.78 -9.65
N GLY A 64 3.89 -1.89 -9.70
CA GLY A 64 3.24 -2.35 -10.94
C GLY A 64 2.23 -1.36 -11.52
N GLY A 65 1.46 -0.65 -10.67
CA GLY A 65 0.53 0.39 -11.13
C GLY A 65 1.24 1.55 -11.82
N LEU A 66 2.40 1.97 -11.30
CA LEU A 66 3.21 3.04 -11.90
C LEU A 66 3.94 2.57 -13.16
N MET A 67 4.56 1.38 -13.12
CA MET A 67 5.37 0.88 -14.25
C MET A 67 4.52 0.53 -15.49
N ARG A 68 3.23 0.22 -15.32
CA ARG A 68 2.31 -0.08 -16.43
C ARG A 68 1.49 1.11 -16.89
N ALA A 69 1.55 2.23 -16.18
CA ALA A 69 0.81 3.43 -16.58
C ALA A 69 1.43 4.01 -17.86
N ALA A 70 0.58 4.40 -18.82
CA ALA A 70 1.03 5.15 -19.99
C ALA A 70 1.72 6.45 -19.58
N GLU A 71 1.14 7.13 -18.58
CA GLU A 71 1.65 8.38 -18.01
C GLU A 71 2.02 8.21 -16.53
N GLY A 72 3.20 7.64 -16.25
CA GLY A 72 3.64 7.32 -14.89
C GLY A 72 3.65 8.53 -13.94
N SER A 73 3.99 9.73 -14.44
CA SER A 73 3.94 10.96 -13.64
C SER A 73 2.52 11.33 -13.21
N GLN A 74 1.53 11.09 -14.07
CA GLN A 74 0.13 11.34 -13.76
C GLN A 74 -0.40 10.33 -12.74
N ALA A 75 -0.08 9.05 -12.93
CA ALA A 75 -0.44 8.00 -11.96
C ALA A 75 0.14 8.29 -10.57
N ALA A 76 1.41 8.73 -10.50
CA ALA A 76 2.03 9.12 -9.24
C ALA A 76 1.32 10.32 -8.58
N ARG A 77 0.97 11.37 -9.35
CA ARG A 77 0.22 12.52 -8.83
C ARG A 77 -1.13 12.12 -8.26
N THR A 78 -1.83 11.19 -8.91
CA THR A 78 -3.13 10.73 -8.43
C THR A 78 -3.00 10.00 -7.08
N LEU A 79 -2.03 9.08 -6.96
CA LEU A 79 -1.76 8.37 -5.70
C LEU A 79 -1.33 9.33 -4.57
N LEU A 80 -0.50 10.34 -4.88
CA LEU A 80 -0.08 11.35 -3.91
C LEU A 80 -1.26 12.20 -3.41
N ARG A 81 -2.20 12.56 -4.28
CA ARG A 81 -3.42 13.30 -3.90
C ARG A 81 -4.31 12.46 -3.00
N ALA A 82 -4.59 11.22 -3.41
CA ALA A 82 -5.41 10.29 -2.63
C ALA A 82 -4.80 10.00 -1.23
N TRP A 83 -3.48 10.05 -1.09
CA TRP A 83 -2.79 9.90 0.19
C TRP A 83 -2.85 11.15 1.09
N ALA A 84 -2.97 12.34 0.48
CA ALA A 84 -2.89 13.63 1.17
C ALA A 84 -4.25 14.15 1.70
N ASP A 85 -5.36 13.72 1.10
CA ASP A 85 -6.70 13.75 1.74
C ASP A 85 -6.66 12.96 3.05
#